data_AF-A0A6A6DFN8-F1
#
_entry.id   AF-A0A6A6DFN8-F1
#
_cell.length_a   1.000
_cell.length_b   1.000
_cell.length_c   1.000
_cell.angle_alpha   90.00
_cell.angle_beta   90.00
_cell.angle_gamma   90.00
#
_symmetry.space_group_name_H-M   'P 1'
#
loop_
_entity.id
_entity.type
_entity.pdbx_description
1 polymer ?
#
loop_
_entity_poly.entity_id
_entity_poly.type
_entity_poly.pdbx_seq_one_letter_code
_entity_poly.pdbx_strand_id
1 'polypeptide(L)'
;MVKFSIIKQSNKHFAKNDAENAQGLVCSACERIAAAEKKVDYLFMSQGGIPLTVPRYTKEGIDICSALSYFSRMWLIVNLLPLLRQSSRPRVLSVLNGGREKTIMEDDIGLEDARHYAPRAAINHTTTMTSPAFELLASSDKHITFMHAFPGLVATDNFARLAAPESYGFIGRLIVPLLGQFISMVQWLFGMSAADCGARQAFLLTSEKYGPGEAWRIDQRSDSVATSGVLEEYRERGWRDKVWDYTIHVFEKALATSS
;
A
#
# COMPACT_ATOMS: atom_id res chain seq x y z
N MET A 1 11.42 14.41 21.83
CA MET A 1 12.45 13.73 21.00
C MET A 1 11.79 12.52 20.37
N VAL A 2 11.56 12.52 19.05
CA VAL A 2 10.96 11.37 18.34
C VAL A 2 12.03 10.28 18.26
N LYS A 3 11.86 9.17 18.97
CA LYS A 3 12.69 7.98 18.78
C LYS A 3 12.18 7.27 17.53
N PHE A 4 12.95 7.31 16.45
CA PHE A 4 12.72 6.44 15.30
C PHE A 4 13.37 5.09 15.59
N SER A 5 12.62 4.11 16.08
CA SER A 5 13.06 2.71 16.02
C SER A 5 12.86 2.23 14.59
N ILE A 6 13.93 2.32 13.80
CA ILE A 6 13.94 1.74 12.46
C ILE A 6 14.16 0.24 12.63
N ILE A 7 13.08 -0.55 12.61
CA ILE A 7 13.20 -1.98 12.32
C ILE A 7 13.50 -2.12 10.83
N LYS A 8 14.78 -1.90 10.48
CA LYS A 8 15.28 -2.15 9.13
C LYS A 8 15.34 -3.67 8.97
N GLN A 9 14.47 -4.23 8.13
CA GLN A 9 14.90 -5.39 7.36
C GLN A 9 15.90 -4.85 6.34
N SER A 10 17.19 -4.95 6.66
CA SER A 10 18.26 -4.65 5.71
C SER A 10 18.37 -5.77 4.70
N ASN A 11 17.35 -5.96 3.86
CA ASN A 11 17.50 -6.77 2.67
C ASN A 11 17.97 -5.86 1.55
N LYS A 12 19.30 -5.74 1.42
CA LYS A 12 19.96 -5.14 0.25
C LYS A 12 19.52 -5.81 -1.06
N HIS A 13 18.90 -6.98 -0.95
CA HIS A 13 18.04 -7.60 -1.96
C HIS A 13 16.73 -7.96 -1.29
N PHE A 14 15.65 -7.23 -1.56
CA PHE A 14 14.30 -7.78 -1.46
C PHE A 14 14.29 -8.94 -2.47
N ALA A 15 14.60 -10.14 -2.00
CA ALA A 15 14.85 -11.27 -2.88
C ALA A 15 13.51 -11.71 -3.48
N LYS A 16 13.55 -12.36 -4.64
CA LYS A 16 12.38 -13.02 -5.25
C LYS A 16 11.57 -13.83 -4.21
N ASN A 17 12.27 -14.43 -3.23
CA ASN A 17 11.74 -15.26 -2.15
C ASN A 17 11.01 -14.50 -1.02
N ASP A 18 11.28 -13.20 -0.81
CA ASP A 18 10.65 -12.44 0.27
C ASP A 18 9.21 -12.05 -0.11
N ALA A 19 8.97 -11.74 -1.38
CA ALA A 19 7.63 -11.43 -1.88
C ALA A 19 6.70 -12.66 -1.86
N GLU A 20 7.24 -13.88 -1.74
CA GLU A 20 6.47 -15.13 -1.79
C GLU A 20 5.81 -15.50 -0.46
N ASN A 21 6.16 -14.86 0.66
CA ASN A 21 5.52 -15.05 1.98
C ASN A 21 5.28 -13.69 2.65
N ALA A 22 4.38 -12.90 2.07
CA ALA A 22 4.09 -11.56 2.56
C ALA A 22 3.49 -11.58 3.97
N GLN A 23 2.65 -12.57 4.28
CA GLN A 23 1.97 -12.68 5.58
C GLN A 23 2.98 -12.97 6.70
N GLY A 24 3.83 -13.98 6.54
CA GLY A 24 4.85 -14.33 7.54
C GLY A 24 5.84 -13.19 7.82
N LEU A 25 6.24 -12.45 6.78
CA LEU A 25 7.11 -11.28 6.95
C LEU A 25 6.44 -10.16 7.76
N VAL A 26 5.17 -9.87 7.51
CA VAL A 26 4.43 -8.84 8.25
C VAL A 26 4.21 -9.26 9.69
N CYS A 27 3.80 -10.51 9.94
CA CYS A 27 3.65 -11.04 11.30
C CYS A 27 4.95 -10.92 12.10
N SER A 28 6.07 -11.36 11.53
CA SER A 28 7.38 -11.24 12.18
C SER A 28 7.78 -9.78 12.44
N ALA A 29 7.49 -8.87 11.50
CA ALA A 29 7.75 -7.45 11.71
C ALA A 29 6.90 -6.89 12.87
N CYS A 30 5.61 -7.20 12.93
CA CYS A 30 4.71 -6.75 13.99
C CYS A 30 5.12 -7.29 15.36
N GLU A 31 5.49 -8.57 15.47
CA GLU A 31 5.99 -9.17 16.72
C GLU A 31 7.23 -8.46 17.23
N ARG A 32 8.18 -8.15 16.32
CA ARG A 32 9.41 -7.41 16.68
C ARG A 32 9.11 -5.99 17.14
N ILE A 33 8.16 -5.31 16.51
CA ILE A 33 7.72 -3.97 16.95
C ILE A 33 7.07 -4.07 18.33
N ALA A 34 6.15 -5.01 18.53
CA ALA A 34 5.44 -5.20 19.80
C ALA A 34 6.35 -5.60 20.96
N ALA A 35 7.41 -6.37 20.68
CA ALA A 35 8.42 -6.72 21.68
C ALA A 35 9.31 -5.53 22.06
N ALA A 36 9.58 -4.62 21.12
CA ALA A 36 10.51 -3.51 21.31
C ALA A 36 9.83 -2.23 21.83
N GLU A 37 8.57 -2.00 21.48
CA GLU A 37 7.90 -0.71 21.66
C GLU A 37 6.60 -0.83 22.47
N LYS A 38 6.36 0.16 23.33
CA LYS A 38 5.12 0.26 24.11
C LYS A 38 3.99 0.98 23.36
N LYS A 39 4.33 1.71 22.30
CA LYS A 39 3.40 2.49 21.49
C LYS A 39 3.95 2.71 20.08
N VAL A 40 3.06 3.01 19.14
CA VAL A 40 3.42 3.46 17.79
C VAL A 40 2.76 4.82 17.56
N ASP A 41 3.56 5.86 17.37
CA ASP A 41 3.05 7.21 17.08
C ASP A 41 2.74 7.37 15.58
N TYR A 42 3.59 6.81 14.71
CA TYR A 42 3.49 6.94 13.26
C TYR A 42 3.69 5.58 12.59
N LEU A 43 2.72 5.17 11.76
CA LEU A 43 2.84 4.02 10.86
C LEU A 43 2.93 4.53 9.43
N PHE A 44 4.14 4.56 8.87
CA PHE A 44 4.40 4.97 7.49
C PHE A 44 4.56 3.74 6.60
N MET A 45 3.72 3.62 5.57
CA MET A 45 3.69 2.48 4.66
C MET A 45 3.84 2.97 3.22
N SER A 46 4.95 2.62 2.59
CA SER A 46 5.25 2.95 1.19
C SER A 46 5.60 1.71 0.36
N GLN A 47 5.65 0.53 0.97
CA GLN A 47 5.91 -0.72 0.28
C GLN A 47 4.82 -0.99 -0.76
N GLY A 48 5.22 -1.36 -1.97
CA GLY A 48 4.30 -1.61 -3.07
C GLY A 48 5.00 -2.30 -4.22
N GLY A 49 4.22 -2.93 -5.09
CA GLY A 49 4.70 -3.54 -6.33
C GLY A 49 4.43 -2.65 -7.53
N ILE A 50 5.27 -2.75 -8.56
CA ILE A 50 4.92 -2.27 -9.90
C ILE A 50 4.32 -3.47 -10.64
N PRO A 51 3.02 -3.46 -10.97
CA PRO A 51 2.39 -4.60 -11.62
C PRO A 51 2.83 -4.70 -13.09
N LEU A 52 3.07 -5.93 -13.53
CA LEU A 52 3.36 -6.27 -14.92
C LEU A 52 2.12 -6.91 -15.57
N THR A 53 2.20 -7.34 -16.83
CA THR A 53 1.04 -7.91 -17.53
C THR A 53 0.73 -9.37 -17.16
N VAL A 54 1.65 -10.06 -16.49
CA VAL A 54 1.41 -11.41 -15.99
C VAL A 54 1.44 -11.36 -14.46
N PRO A 55 0.37 -11.83 -13.77
CA PRO A 55 0.34 -11.86 -12.33
C PRO A 55 1.40 -12.81 -11.79
N ARG A 56 1.90 -12.50 -10.60
CA ARG A 56 2.79 -13.39 -9.86
C ARG A 56 2.19 -13.55 -8.48
N TYR A 57 2.04 -14.77 -8.03
CA TYR A 57 1.35 -15.05 -6.79
C TYR A 57 2.33 -15.33 -5.65
N THR A 58 1.94 -14.92 -4.44
CA THR A 58 2.56 -15.37 -3.19
C THR A 58 2.14 -16.82 -2.89
N LYS A 59 2.73 -17.45 -1.87
CA LYS A 59 2.36 -18.81 -1.43
C LYS A 59 0.91 -18.91 -0.99
N GLU A 60 0.37 -17.82 -0.48
CA GLU A 60 -1.01 -17.66 -0.04
C GLU A 60 -1.99 -17.44 -1.23
N GLY A 61 -1.49 -17.41 -2.46
CA GLY A 61 -2.28 -17.25 -3.68
C GLY A 61 -2.70 -15.82 -3.98
N ILE A 62 -2.04 -14.82 -3.39
CA ILE A 62 -2.34 -13.40 -3.58
C ILE A 62 -1.39 -12.84 -4.65
N ASP A 63 -1.87 -12.02 -5.59
CA ASP A 63 -0.96 -11.31 -6.48
C ASP A 63 0.04 -10.45 -5.69
N ILE A 64 1.34 -10.51 -6.04
CA ILE A 64 2.42 -9.82 -5.33
C ILE A 64 2.20 -8.31 -5.25
N CYS A 65 1.66 -7.67 -6.30
CA CYS A 65 1.38 -6.24 -6.25
C CYS A 65 0.28 -5.94 -5.24
N SER A 66 -0.80 -6.71 -5.23
CA SER A 66 -1.87 -6.59 -4.23
C SER A 66 -1.38 -6.92 -2.81
N ALA A 67 -0.57 -7.96 -2.65
CA ALA A 67 0.01 -8.37 -1.39
C ALA A 67 0.84 -7.24 -0.76
N LEU A 68 1.71 -6.59 -1.56
CA LEU A 68 2.55 -5.49 -1.08
C LEU A 68 1.77 -4.18 -0.94
N SER A 69 1.03 -3.77 -1.96
CA SER A 69 0.44 -2.42 -2.04
C SER A 69 -0.84 -2.26 -1.22
N TYR A 70 -1.54 -3.35 -0.87
CA TYR A 70 -2.78 -3.30 -0.10
C TYR A 70 -2.75 -4.23 1.12
N PHE A 71 -2.67 -5.54 0.94
CA PHE A 71 -2.93 -6.48 2.04
C PHE A 71 -1.90 -6.39 3.16
N SER A 72 -0.60 -6.33 2.85
CA SER A 72 0.46 -6.17 3.87
C SER A 72 0.25 -4.91 4.73
N ARG A 73 -0.27 -3.84 4.12
CA ARG A 73 -0.58 -2.58 4.80
C ARG A 73 -1.76 -2.75 5.76
N MET A 74 -2.83 -3.41 5.32
CA MET A 74 -3.97 -3.71 6.19
C MET A 74 -3.55 -4.63 7.35
N TRP A 75 -2.70 -5.63 7.08
CA TRP A 75 -2.16 -6.52 8.13
C TRP A 75 -1.33 -5.77 9.16
N LEU A 76 -0.42 -4.90 8.71
CA LEU A 76 0.37 -4.04 9.60
C LEU A 76 -0.53 -3.19 10.49
N ILE A 77 -1.56 -2.55 9.91
CA ILE A 77 -2.51 -1.73 10.66
C ILE A 77 -3.17 -2.58 11.74
N VAL A 78 -3.85 -3.67 11.36
CA VAL A 78 -4.63 -4.50 12.29
C VAL A 78 -3.78 -5.01 13.44
N ASN A 79 -2.57 -5.50 13.15
CA ASN A 79 -1.67 -6.05 14.17
C ASN A 79 -1.05 -4.97 15.07
N LEU A 80 -0.89 -3.74 14.58
CA LEU A 80 -0.30 -2.63 15.34
C LEU A 80 -1.37 -1.73 15.99
N LEU A 81 -2.67 -1.95 15.76
CA LEU A 81 -3.76 -1.21 16.40
C LEU A 81 -3.59 -1.10 17.93
N PRO A 82 -3.25 -2.17 18.68
CA PRO A 82 -3.07 -2.05 20.13
C PRO A 82 -1.99 -1.04 20.53
N LEU A 83 -0.88 -0.97 19.79
CA LEU A 83 0.23 -0.03 20.05
C LEU A 83 -0.07 1.38 19.54
N LEU A 84 -0.76 1.51 18.40
CA LEU A 84 -1.22 2.79 17.87
C LEU A 84 -2.14 3.49 18.89
N ARG A 85 -3.07 2.74 19.50
CA ARG A 85 -3.98 3.27 20.52
C ARG A 85 -3.29 3.79 21.79
N GLN A 86 -2.05 3.38 22.05
CA GLN A 86 -1.25 3.91 23.18
C GLN A 86 -0.59 5.27 22.87
N SER A 87 -0.54 5.68 21.60
CA SER A 87 -0.07 7.02 21.26
C SER A 87 -1.12 8.06 21.64
N SER A 88 -0.68 9.24 22.06
CA SER A 88 -1.58 10.39 22.26
C SER A 88 -2.08 10.97 20.94
N ARG A 89 -1.41 10.68 19.81
CA ARG A 89 -1.77 11.20 18.48
C ARG A 89 -1.32 10.23 17.37
N PRO A 90 -1.91 9.02 17.30
CA PRO A 90 -1.51 8.00 16.34
C PRO A 90 -1.91 8.35 14.91
N ARG A 91 -1.00 8.11 13.97
CA ARG A 91 -1.22 8.42 12.56
C ARG A 91 -0.72 7.31 11.65
N VAL A 92 -1.57 6.92 10.73
CA VAL A 92 -1.30 5.91 9.70
C VAL A 92 -1.25 6.62 8.35
N LEU A 93 -0.12 6.49 7.65
CA LEU A 93 0.08 7.04 6.31
C LEU A 93 0.39 5.92 5.33
N SER A 94 -0.50 5.73 4.35
CA SER A 94 -0.33 4.82 3.22
C SER A 94 0.01 5.65 1.97
N VAL A 95 1.24 5.52 1.47
CA VAL A 95 1.69 6.18 0.24
C VAL A 95 1.36 5.31 -0.95
N LEU A 96 0.40 5.74 -1.76
CA LEU A 96 -0.01 5.07 -2.99
C LEU A 96 -0.63 6.11 -3.93
N ASN A 97 -1.95 6.08 -4.16
CA ASN A 97 -2.66 6.84 -5.18
C ASN A 97 -3.91 7.50 -4.59
N GLY A 98 -3.80 8.02 -3.36
CA GLY A 98 -4.92 8.67 -2.68
C GLY A 98 -5.52 9.80 -3.52
N GLY A 99 -6.86 9.80 -3.65
CA GLY A 99 -7.57 10.76 -4.48
C GLY A 99 -7.55 10.45 -5.98
N ARG A 100 -6.99 9.31 -6.38
CA ARG A 100 -6.97 8.80 -7.78
C ARG A 100 -7.79 7.53 -7.94
N GLU A 101 -8.74 7.27 -7.04
CA GLU A 101 -9.58 6.09 -7.07
C GLU A 101 -10.37 5.98 -8.39
N LYS A 102 -10.54 4.75 -8.84
CA LYS A 102 -11.23 4.38 -10.09
C LYS A 102 -12.11 3.16 -9.86
N THR A 103 -13.00 2.88 -10.81
CA THR A 103 -13.80 1.66 -10.78
C THR A 103 -12.91 0.42 -10.78
N ILE A 104 -13.38 -0.61 -10.09
CA ILE A 104 -12.75 -1.92 -9.94
C ILE A 104 -13.71 -3.00 -10.43
N MET A 105 -13.20 -4.18 -10.74
CA MET A 105 -14.01 -5.35 -11.08
C MET A 105 -14.61 -5.89 -9.78
N GLU A 106 -15.92 -5.72 -9.64
CA GLU A 106 -16.60 -5.96 -8.38
C GLU A 106 -16.88 -7.44 -8.12
N ASP A 107 -16.99 -8.22 -9.20
CA ASP A 107 -17.16 -9.67 -9.22
C ASP A 107 -15.82 -10.43 -9.06
N ASP A 108 -14.69 -9.72 -9.14
CA ASP A 108 -13.35 -10.26 -8.96
C ASP A 108 -12.44 -9.25 -8.24
N ILE A 109 -12.75 -8.96 -6.97
CA ILE A 109 -12.03 -7.98 -6.16
C ILE A 109 -10.53 -8.28 -6.08
N GLY A 110 -10.16 -9.57 -6.01
CA GLY A 110 -8.79 -10.05 -5.93
C GLY A 110 -8.01 -10.07 -7.23
N LEU A 111 -8.69 -9.91 -8.37
CA LEU A 111 -8.13 -10.22 -9.70
C LEU A 111 -7.60 -11.67 -9.75
N GLU A 112 -8.37 -12.60 -9.21
CA GLU A 112 -8.04 -14.02 -9.15
C GLU A 112 -8.15 -14.67 -10.54
N ASP A 113 -9.03 -14.15 -11.41
CA ASP A 113 -9.05 -14.54 -12.81
C ASP A 113 -7.92 -13.84 -13.58
N ALA A 114 -6.98 -14.63 -14.12
CA ALA A 114 -5.86 -14.10 -14.90
C ALA A 114 -6.30 -13.26 -16.13
N ARG A 115 -7.52 -13.43 -16.63
CA ARG A 115 -8.10 -12.63 -17.73
C ARG A 115 -8.47 -11.21 -17.31
N HIS A 116 -8.73 -11.01 -16.02
CA HIS A 116 -9.02 -9.71 -15.42
C HIS A 116 -7.75 -8.95 -15.03
N TYR A 117 -6.64 -9.67 -14.87
CA TYR A 117 -5.39 -9.08 -14.46
C TYR A 117 -4.74 -8.22 -15.55
N ALA A 118 -4.46 -6.96 -15.22
CA ALA A 118 -3.65 -6.04 -16.02
C ALA A 118 -3.03 -4.99 -15.09
N PRO A 119 -1.92 -4.34 -15.47
CA PRO A 119 -1.26 -3.34 -14.63
C PRO A 119 -2.22 -2.24 -14.13
N ARG A 120 -3.08 -1.73 -15.03
CA ARG A 120 -4.07 -0.72 -14.68
C ARG A 120 -5.14 -1.25 -13.72
N ALA A 121 -5.58 -2.49 -13.90
CA ALA A 121 -6.54 -3.12 -13.00
C ALA A 121 -5.94 -3.29 -11.60
N ALA A 122 -4.73 -3.84 -11.49
CA ALA A 122 -4.03 -4.00 -10.21
C ALA A 122 -3.80 -2.65 -9.49
N ILE A 123 -3.41 -1.61 -10.22
CA ILE A 123 -3.29 -0.25 -9.68
C ILE A 123 -4.65 0.25 -9.17
N ASN A 124 -5.71 0.14 -9.98
CA ASN A 124 -7.04 0.60 -9.60
C ASN A 124 -7.56 -0.15 -8.36
N HIS A 125 -7.45 -1.48 -8.33
CA HIS A 125 -7.91 -2.31 -7.21
C HIS A 125 -7.21 -1.92 -5.90
N THR A 126 -5.88 -1.94 -5.88
CA THR A 126 -5.12 -1.58 -4.67
C THR A 126 -5.37 -0.14 -4.20
N THR A 127 -5.51 0.80 -5.14
CA THR A 127 -5.83 2.20 -4.83
C THR A 127 -7.22 2.34 -4.24
N THR A 128 -8.22 1.81 -4.94
CA THR A 128 -9.63 1.99 -4.61
C THR A 128 -10.05 1.18 -3.41
N MET A 129 -9.43 0.03 -3.12
CA MET A 129 -9.71 -0.72 -1.88
C MET A 129 -9.15 -0.01 -0.64
N THR A 130 -7.99 0.68 -0.76
CA THR A 130 -7.37 1.36 0.38
C THR A 130 -8.28 2.42 0.99
N SER A 131 -8.98 3.20 0.17
CA SER A 131 -9.77 4.34 0.65
C SER A 131 -11.01 3.94 1.48
N PRO A 132 -11.91 3.04 1.02
CA PRO A 132 -13.01 2.52 1.83
C PRO A 132 -12.55 1.76 3.08
N ALA A 133 -11.44 1.00 3.01
CA ALA A 133 -10.88 0.34 4.19
C ALA A 133 -10.44 1.36 5.24
N PHE A 134 -9.80 2.46 4.83
CA PHE A 134 -9.43 3.56 5.73
C PHE A 134 -10.66 4.31 6.25
N GLU A 135 -11.68 4.52 5.42
CA GLU A 135 -12.95 5.12 5.86
C GLU A 135 -13.63 4.27 6.93
N LEU A 136 -13.64 2.93 6.77
CA LEU A 136 -14.16 2.01 7.79
C LEU A 136 -13.34 2.08 9.08
N LEU A 137 -12.01 1.97 8.99
CA LEU A 137 -11.13 2.03 10.16
C LEU A 137 -11.24 3.36 10.91
N ALA A 138 -11.30 4.48 10.19
CA ALA A 138 -11.52 5.80 10.78
C ALA A 138 -12.94 5.97 11.34
N SER A 139 -13.91 5.18 10.88
CA SER A 139 -15.26 5.13 11.46
C SER A 139 -15.27 4.37 12.79
N SER A 140 -14.50 3.29 12.89
CA SER A 140 -14.44 2.42 14.07
C SER A 140 -13.47 2.91 15.15
N ASP A 141 -12.42 3.64 14.76
CA ASP A 141 -11.39 4.15 15.67
C ASP A 141 -11.19 5.65 15.48
N LYS A 142 -11.95 6.44 16.25
CA LYS A 142 -11.96 7.91 16.19
C LYS A 142 -10.72 8.56 16.82
N HIS A 143 -9.77 7.77 17.32
CA HIS A 143 -8.52 8.25 17.90
C HIS A 143 -7.37 8.28 16.87
N ILE A 144 -7.40 7.40 15.87
CA ILE A 144 -6.34 7.25 14.87
C ILE A 144 -6.64 8.09 13.63
N THR A 145 -5.63 8.83 13.15
CA THR A 145 -5.71 9.54 11.87
C THR A 145 -5.25 8.62 10.73
N PHE A 146 -6.12 8.36 9.76
CA PHE A 146 -5.82 7.53 8.59
C PHE A 146 -5.66 8.40 7.34
N MET A 147 -4.53 8.25 6.63
CA MET A 147 -4.19 9.06 5.46
C MET A 147 -3.73 8.18 4.29
N HIS A 148 -4.41 8.30 3.15
CA HIS A 148 -4.03 7.71 1.88
C HIS A 148 -3.51 8.82 0.96
N ALA A 149 -2.22 8.82 0.66
CA ALA A 149 -1.55 9.91 -0.03
C ALA A 149 -1.01 9.49 -1.41
N PHE A 150 -1.21 10.35 -2.41
CA PHE A 150 -0.56 10.26 -3.71
C PHE A 150 0.66 11.19 -3.73
N PRO A 151 1.91 10.66 -3.82
CA PRO A 151 3.11 11.47 -3.75
C PRO A 151 3.40 12.24 -5.05
N GLY A 152 2.69 11.94 -6.15
CA GLY A 152 3.05 12.40 -7.47
C GLY A 152 4.15 11.56 -8.11
N LEU A 153 4.76 12.10 -9.16
CA LEU A 153 5.92 11.47 -9.80
C LEU A 153 7.17 11.76 -8.95
N VAL A 154 7.85 10.70 -8.49
CA VAL A 154 9.06 10.81 -7.68
C VAL A 154 10.24 10.21 -8.43
N ALA A 155 11.36 10.92 -8.46
CA ALA A 155 12.64 10.50 -9.01
C ALA A 155 13.24 9.39 -8.12
N THR A 156 12.89 8.14 -8.42
CA THR A 156 13.43 6.93 -7.78
C THR A 156 13.83 5.92 -8.85
N ASP A 157 14.61 4.92 -8.47
CA ASP A 157 15.06 3.84 -9.35
C ASP A 157 14.15 2.60 -9.30
N ASN A 158 12.90 2.77 -8.84
CA ASN A 158 11.95 1.67 -8.69
C ASN A 158 11.66 0.94 -10.01
N PHE A 159 11.52 1.66 -11.12
CA PHE A 159 11.31 1.07 -12.45
C PHE A 159 12.59 0.49 -13.06
N ALA A 160 13.74 1.12 -12.84
CA ALA A 160 15.04 0.60 -13.29
C ALA A 160 15.40 -0.77 -12.69
N ARG A 161 14.84 -1.10 -11.52
CA ARG A 161 15.03 -2.40 -10.83
C ARG A 161 14.04 -3.49 -11.26
N LEU A 162 13.13 -3.20 -12.21
CA LEU A 162 12.19 -4.19 -12.70
C LEU A 162 12.90 -5.32 -13.46
N ALA A 163 12.62 -6.55 -13.04
CA ALA A 163 13.03 -7.75 -13.77
C ALA A 163 11.83 -8.34 -14.53
N ALA A 164 12.05 -8.74 -15.78
CA ALA A 164 11.04 -9.44 -16.56
C ALA A 164 10.70 -10.80 -15.90
N PRO A 165 9.43 -11.17 -15.79
CA PRO A 165 9.02 -12.52 -15.44
C PRO A 165 9.62 -13.54 -16.44
N GLU A 166 9.91 -14.75 -15.96
CA GLU A 166 10.45 -15.82 -16.81
C GLU A 166 9.52 -16.15 -17.99
N SER A 167 8.21 -16.01 -17.78
CA SER A 167 7.17 -16.21 -18.78
C SER A 167 7.25 -15.26 -19.98
N TYR A 168 7.97 -14.15 -19.90
CA TYR A 168 8.09 -13.20 -21.00
C TYR A 168 9.15 -13.61 -22.05
N GLY A 169 9.90 -14.68 -21.79
CA GLY A 169 10.94 -15.17 -22.69
C GLY A 169 12.06 -14.14 -22.94
N PHE A 170 12.81 -14.34 -24.02
CA PHE A 170 13.97 -13.51 -24.35
C PHE A 170 13.59 -12.06 -24.67
N ILE A 171 12.51 -11.84 -25.44
CA ILE A 171 12.09 -10.50 -25.86
C ILE A 171 11.73 -9.64 -24.65
N GLY A 172 10.94 -10.14 -23.70
CA GLY A 172 10.60 -9.35 -22.51
C GLY A 172 11.78 -9.11 -21.57
N ARG A 173 12.75 -10.02 -21.50
CA ARG A 173 14.01 -9.80 -20.77
C ARG A 173 14.82 -8.64 -21.34
N LEU A 174 14.66 -8.31 -22.62
CA LEU A 174 15.26 -7.12 -23.24
C LEU A 174 14.38 -5.88 -23.06
N ILE A 175 13.07 -5.98 -23.31
CA ILE A 175 12.16 -4.83 -23.34
C ILE A 175 11.90 -4.26 -21.93
N VAL A 176 11.68 -5.10 -20.91
CA VAL A 176 11.29 -4.63 -19.57
C VAL A 176 12.39 -3.75 -18.94
N PRO A 177 13.68 -4.12 -18.95
CA PRO A 177 14.73 -3.23 -18.46
C PRO A 177 14.83 -1.93 -19.26
N LEU A 178 14.71 -1.96 -20.60
CA LEU A 178 14.76 -0.76 -21.43
C LEU A 178 13.62 0.21 -21.12
N LEU A 179 12.40 -0.31 -20.99
CA LEU A 179 11.24 0.48 -20.56
C LEU A 179 11.44 1.02 -19.15
N GLY A 180 11.97 0.19 -18.24
CA GLY A 180 12.29 0.60 -16.87
C GLY A 180 13.27 1.77 -16.83
N GLN A 181 14.34 1.72 -17.61
CA GLN A 181 15.32 2.81 -17.74
C GLN A 181 14.69 4.07 -18.34
N PHE A 182 13.86 3.93 -19.36
CA PHE A 182 13.15 5.05 -19.95
C PHE A 182 12.24 5.75 -18.93
N ILE A 183 11.46 4.98 -18.16
CA ILE A 183 10.59 5.52 -17.11
C ILE A 183 11.42 6.19 -16.01
N SER A 184 12.53 5.58 -15.59
CA SER A 184 13.42 6.18 -14.58
C SER A 184 14.06 7.48 -15.07
N MET A 185 14.39 7.60 -16.35
CA MET A 185 14.82 8.87 -16.95
C MET A 185 13.70 9.92 -16.91
N VAL A 186 12.47 9.57 -17.27
CA VAL A 186 11.31 10.48 -17.19
C VAL A 186 11.06 10.92 -15.74
N GLN A 187 11.13 10.00 -14.77
CA GLN A 187 11.04 10.31 -13.35
C GLN A 187 12.15 11.25 -12.88
N TRP A 188 13.37 11.08 -13.38
CA TRP A 188 14.49 11.95 -13.05
C TRP A 188 14.32 13.37 -13.64
N LEU A 189 13.78 13.49 -14.86
CA LEU A 189 13.57 14.78 -15.53
C LEU A 189 12.38 15.58 -14.97
N PHE A 190 11.27 14.90 -14.65
CA PHE A 190 9.99 15.56 -14.35
C PHE A 190 9.46 15.26 -12.95
N GLY A 191 10.04 14.29 -12.25
CA GLY A 191 9.63 13.92 -10.90
C GLY A 191 10.28 14.80 -9.84
N MET A 192 9.63 14.88 -8.68
CA MET A 192 10.24 15.49 -7.50
C MET A 192 11.33 14.59 -6.92
N SER A 193 12.29 15.18 -6.20
CA SER A 193 13.33 14.38 -5.55
C SER A 193 12.75 13.48 -4.46
N ALA A 194 13.40 12.35 -4.19
CA ALA A 194 13.02 11.48 -3.08
C ALA A 194 13.10 12.20 -1.71
N ALA A 195 14.01 13.16 -1.57
CA ALA A 195 14.16 13.98 -0.36
C ALA A 195 12.95 14.92 -0.16
N ASP A 196 12.53 15.62 -1.20
CA ASP A 196 11.36 16.50 -1.16
C ASP A 196 10.08 15.69 -0.92
N CYS A 197 9.96 14.51 -1.53
CA CYS A 197 8.86 13.59 -1.27
C CYS A 197 8.86 13.18 0.21
N GLY A 198 10.02 12.78 0.74
CA GLY A 198 10.19 12.45 2.15
C GLY A 198 9.80 13.60 3.09
N ALA A 199 10.18 14.83 2.78
CA ALA A 199 9.79 16.01 3.54
C ALA A 199 8.26 16.23 3.53
N ARG A 200 7.60 16.03 2.37
CA ARG A 200 6.12 16.07 2.29
C ARG A 200 5.48 14.96 3.11
N GLN A 201 5.96 13.71 3.01
CA GLN A 201 5.40 12.61 3.80
C GLN A 201 5.59 12.84 5.32
N ALA A 202 6.73 13.38 5.72
CA ALA A 202 6.97 13.78 7.10
C ALA A 202 5.97 14.86 7.54
N PHE A 203 5.72 15.88 6.70
CA PHE A 203 4.70 16.90 6.97
C PHE A 203 3.30 16.30 7.16
N LEU A 204 2.89 15.32 6.34
CA LEU A 204 1.59 14.64 6.52
C LEU A 204 1.48 13.95 7.89
N LEU A 205 2.56 13.31 8.34
CA LEU A 205 2.62 12.64 9.65
C LEU A 205 2.77 13.62 10.82
N THR A 206 3.44 14.75 10.67
CA THR A 206 3.75 15.60 11.83
C THR A 206 2.83 16.80 11.97
N SER A 207 2.22 17.29 10.89
CA SER A 207 1.36 18.47 10.92
C SER A 207 0.03 18.24 11.64
N GLU A 208 -0.63 19.35 12.00
CA GLU A 208 -1.98 19.37 12.58
C GLU A 208 -3.08 19.46 11.51
N LYS A 209 -2.72 19.58 10.22
CA LYS A 209 -3.65 19.75 9.10
C LYS A 209 -4.68 18.62 8.98
N TYR A 210 -4.30 17.41 9.39
CA TYR A 210 -5.15 16.20 9.31
C TYR A 210 -5.41 15.67 10.70
N GLY A 211 -6.69 15.60 11.08
CA GLY A 211 -7.16 15.11 12.37
C GLY A 211 -7.77 13.70 12.31
N PRO A 212 -8.03 13.07 13.45
CA PRO A 212 -8.71 11.77 13.47
C PRO A 212 -10.22 11.94 13.23
N GLY A 213 -10.93 10.82 13.05
CA GLY A 213 -12.38 10.79 12.91
C GLY A 213 -12.90 10.69 11.47
N GLU A 214 -12.04 10.93 10.48
CA GLU A 214 -12.27 10.64 9.08
C GLU A 214 -10.99 10.12 8.41
N ALA A 215 -11.14 9.56 7.21
CA ALA A 215 -10.03 9.12 6.38
C ALA A 215 -9.67 10.19 5.34
N TRP A 216 -8.40 10.57 5.31
CA TRP A 216 -7.91 11.61 4.42
C TRP A 216 -7.37 11.01 3.13
N ARG A 217 -7.84 11.52 2.00
CA ARG A 217 -7.17 11.33 0.70
C ARG A 217 -6.41 12.60 0.38
N ILE A 218 -5.14 12.45 0.02
CA ILE A 218 -4.20 13.56 -0.06
C ILE A 218 -3.46 13.52 -1.38
N ASP A 219 -3.42 14.64 -2.10
CA ASP A 219 -2.73 14.73 -3.38
C ASP A 219 -1.23 15.05 -3.23
N GLN A 220 -0.56 15.17 -4.37
CA GLN A 220 0.88 15.44 -4.45
C GLN A 220 1.29 16.81 -3.87
N ARG A 221 0.36 17.74 -3.69
CA ARG A 221 0.57 19.06 -3.09
C ARG A 221 0.31 19.07 -1.59
N SER A 222 0.03 17.90 -1.01
CA SER A 222 -0.41 17.77 0.37
C SER A 222 -1.72 18.49 0.64
N ASP A 223 -2.65 18.46 -0.33
CA ASP A 223 -4.01 18.96 -0.16
C ASP A 223 -5.02 17.82 -0.09
N SER A 224 -6.06 18.00 0.72
CA SER A 224 -7.14 17.03 0.87
C SER A 224 -7.96 16.97 -0.41
N VAL A 225 -8.24 15.77 -0.88
CA VAL A 225 -9.09 15.50 -2.04
C VAL A 225 -10.48 15.11 -1.56
N ALA A 226 -11.50 15.82 -2.03
CA ALA A 226 -12.90 15.54 -1.68
C ALA A 226 -13.33 14.12 -2.10
N THR A 227 -14.33 13.55 -1.42
CA THR A 227 -15.02 12.36 -1.96
C THR A 227 -15.88 12.81 -3.13
N SER A 228 -15.57 12.31 -4.32
CA SER A 228 -16.37 12.60 -5.51
C SER A 228 -16.35 11.41 -6.46
N GLY A 229 -17.43 11.24 -7.22
CA GLY A 229 -17.55 10.20 -8.23
C GLY A 229 -17.56 8.80 -7.61
N VAL A 230 -16.64 7.93 -8.06
CA VAL A 230 -16.65 6.48 -7.77
C VAL A 230 -16.73 6.13 -6.29
N LEU A 231 -16.06 6.89 -5.41
CA LEU A 231 -16.07 6.59 -3.97
C LEU A 231 -17.39 6.94 -3.30
N GLU A 232 -18.13 7.93 -3.80
CA GLU A 232 -19.45 8.24 -3.25
C GLU A 232 -20.43 7.13 -3.61
N GLU A 233 -20.42 6.67 -4.87
CA GLU A 233 -21.21 5.54 -5.32
C GLU A 233 -20.89 4.26 -4.51
N TYR A 234 -19.60 3.99 -4.29
CA TYR A 234 -19.17 2.85 -3.48
C TYR A 234 -19.58 2.97 -2.02
N ARG A 235 -19.54 4.18 -1.44
CA ARG A 235 -20.04 4.41 -0.09
C ARG A 235 -21.53 4.10 0.03
N GLU A 236 -22.35 4.61 -0.89
CA GLU A 236 -23.80 4.37 -0.92
C GLU A 236 -24.12 2.88 -1.10
N ARG A 237 -23.27 2.15 -1.84
CA ARG A 237 -23.44 0.72 -2.15
C ARG A 237 -22.77 -0.22 -1.11
N GLY A 238 -22.34 0.31 0.04
CA GLY A 238 -21.80 -0.48 1.16
C GLY A 238 -20.40 -1.05 0.92
N TRP A 239 -19.58 -0.42 0.08
CA TRP A 239 -18.25 -0.96 -0.26
C TRP A 239 -17.22 -0.90 0.86
N ARG A 240 -17.45 -0.09 1.90
CA ARG A 240 -16.60 -0.10 3.10
C ARG A 240 -16.55 -1.49 3.72
N ASP A 241 -17.73 -2.07 3.96
CA ASP A 241 -17.86 -3.39 4.56
C ASP A 241 -17.44 -4.47 3.57
N LYS A 242 -17.87 -4.42 2.30
CA LYS A 242 -17.49 -5.43 1.28
C LYS A 242 -15.96 -5.55 1.10
N VAL A 243 -15.26 -4.43 1.00
CA VAL A 243 -13.79 -4.43 0.88
C VAL A 243 -13.16 -5.00 2.14
N TRP A 244 -13.68 -4.64 3.31
CA TRP A 244 -13.14 -5.12 4.57
C TRP A 244 -13.39 -6.61 4.79
N ASP A 245 -14.60 -7.09 4.54
CA ASP A 245 -14.97 -8.50 4.60
C ASP A 245 -14.09 -9.34 3.66
N TYR A 246 -13.89 -8.86 2.43
CA TYR A 246 -12.94 -9.50 1.51
C TYR A 246 -11.50 -9.49 2.05
N THR A 247 -11.09 -8.39 2.68
CA THR A 247 -9.77 -8.28 3.31
C THR A 247 -9.59 -9.31 4.42
N ILE A 248 -10.57 -9.45 5.31
CA ILE A 248 -10.56 -10.44 6.39
C ILE A 248 -10.59 -11.86 5.83
N HIS A 249 -11.40 -12.12 4.80
CA HIS A 249 -11.43 -13.43 4.13
C HIS A 249 -10.05 -13.83 3.57
N VAL A 250 -9.38 -12.90 2.88
CA VAL A 250 -8.00 -13.13 2.39
C VAL A 250 -7.05 -13.38 3.57
N PHE A 251 -7.26 -12.71 4.70
CA PHE A 251 -6.43 -12.90 5.89
C PHE A 251 -6.57 -14.31 6.47
N GLU A 252 -7.81 -14.78 6.64
CA GLU A 252 -8.12 -16.11 7.14
C GLU A 252 -7.56 -17.20 6.21
N LYS A 253 -7.74 -17.03 4.89
CA LYS A 253 -7.19 -17.95 3.88
C LYS A 253 -5.67 -18.03 3.94
N ALA A 254 -4.99 -16.90 4.07
CA ALA A 254 -3.53 -16.85 4.20
C ALA A 254 -3.05 -17.56 5.48
N LEU A 255 -3.71 -17.31 6.63
CA LEU A 255 -3.37 -17.96 7.90
C LEU A 255 -3.56 -19.48 7.86
N ALA A 256 -4.62 -19.96 7.19
CA ALA A 256 -4.87 -21.39 7.03
C ALA A 256 -3.87 -22.10 6.10
N THR A 257 -3.16 -21.37 5.24
CA THR A 257 -2.14 -21.93 4.33
C THR A 257 -0.75 -22.00 5.01
N SER A 258 -0.54 -21.22 6.07
CA SER A 258 0.72 -21.14 6.81
C SER A 258 0.81 -22.10 8.02
N SER A 259 -0.27 -22.81 8.33
CA SER A 259 -0.37 -23.84 9.39
C SER A 259 -0.10 -25.25 8.87
#